data_AF-A0A848LN20-F1
#
_entry.id   AF-A0A848LN20-F1
#
_cell.length_a   1.000
_cell.length_b   1.000
_cell.length_c   1.000
_cell.angle_alpha   90.00
_cell.angle_beta   90.00
_cell.angle_gamma   90.00
#
_symmetry.space_group_name_H-M   'P 1'
#
loop_
_entity.id
_entity.type
_entity.pdbx_description
1 polymer ?
#
loop_
_entity_poly.entity_id
_entity_poly.type
_entity_poly.pdbx_seq_one_letter_code
_entity_poly.pdbx_strand_id
1 'polypeptide(L)' 'MAKRTTRKGKKVLRQGRRVMPAMRRTAQRARAAAEKAQLTVGEIIAAAFDTSGGELGGVLAQLASPQMSRALGRRIILEG' A
#
# COMPACT_ATOMS: atom_id res chain seq x y z
N MET A 1 54.74 25.22 -4.63
CA MET A 1 54.70 23.83 -5.14
C MET A 1 53.54 23.09 -4.46
N ALA A 2 52.56 22.59 -5.21
CA ALA A 2 51.46 21.79 -4.66
C ALA A 2 51.26 20.52 -5.51
N LYS A 3 51.26 19.37 -4.83
CA LYS A 3 51.38 18.02 -5.41
C LYS A 3 50.07 17.62 -6.11
N ARG A 4 50.12 17.48 -7.43
CA ARG A 4 49.02 17.03 -8.28
C ARG A 4 48.94 15.50 -8.23
N THR A 5 47.93 14.95 -7.55
CA THR A 5 47.64 13.52 -7.54
C THR A 5 46.53 13.20 -8.54
N THR A 6 46.91 12.75 -9.73
CA THR A 6 46.00 12.17 -10.72
C THR A 6 45.75 10.70 -10.37
N ARG A 7 44.57 10.37 -9.85
CA ARG A 7 44.12 8.98 -9.75
C ARG A 7 42.93 8.76 -10.68
N LYS A 8 43.17 8.02 -11.77
CA LYS A 8 42.14 7.38 -12.59
C LYS A 8 41.16 6.64 -11.66
N GLY A 9 39.91 7.07 -11.60
CA GLY A 9 38.89 6.40 -10.79
C GLY A 9 37.54 7.04 -11.03
N LYS A 10 36.60 6.25 -11.56
CA LYS A 10 35.23 6.64 -11.89
C LYS A 10 34.61 7.51 -10.79
N LYS A 11 33.90 8.58 -11.17
CA LYS A 11 33.06 9.37 -10.26
C LYS A 11 32.02 8.46 -9.62
N VAL A 12 32.27 7.97 -8.41
CA VAL A 12 31.24 7.36 -7.58
C VAL A 12 30.38 8.51 -7.06
N LEU A 13 29.28 8.78 -7.77
CA LEU A 13 28.23 9.65 -7.29
C LEU A 13 27.68 9.03 -6.01
N ARG A 14 27.83 9.73 -4.88
CA ARG A 14 27.29 9.35 -3.59
C ARG A 14 25.78 9.16 -3.72
N GLN A 15 25.37 7.90 -3.85
CA GLN A 15 23.98 7.49 -3.81
C GLN A 15 23.52 7.62 -2.36
N GLY A 16 23.16 8.85 -1.94
CA GLY A 16 22.62 9.12 -0.62
C GLY A 16 21.46 8.16 -0.31
N ARG A 17 21.38 7.71 0.95
CA ARG A 17 20.38 6.84 1.59
C ARG A 17 19.24 6.33 0.67
N ARG A 18 19.56 5.60 -0.40
CA ARG A 18 18.55 5.00 -1.27
C ARG A 18 18.10 3.73 -0.59
N VAL A 19 16.92 3.79 0.02
CA VAL A 19 16.19 2.59 0.43
C VAL A 19 16.11 1.68 -0.79
N MET A 20 16.57 0.44 -0.63
CA MET A 20 16.80 -0.55 -1.69
C MET A 20 15.70 -0.50 -2.77
N PRO A 21 16.02 -0.16 -4.03
CA PRO A 21 15.04 -0.10 -5.12
C PRO A 21 14.28 -1.42 -5.33
N ALA A 22 14.92 -2.56 -5.00
CA ALA A 22 14.31 -3.88 -5.07
C ALA A 22 13.12 -4.02 -4.10
N MET A 23 13.27 -3.54 -2.86
CA MET A 23 12.21 -3.61 -1.84
C MET A 23 11.01 -2.72 -2.19
N ARG A 24 11.26 -1.60 -2.87
CA ARG A 24 10.18 -0.73 -3.36
C ARG A 24 9.39 -1.40 -4.49
N ARG A 25 10.07 -2.11 -5.40
CA ARG A 25 9.43 -2.83 -6.51
C ARG A 25 8.61 -4.03 -6.05
N THR A 26 9.06 -4.77 -5.04
CA THR A 26 8.30 -5.89 -4.49
C THR A 26 7.03 -5.41 -3.77
N ALA A 27 7.13 -4.35 -2.97
CA ALA A 27 5.97 -3.74 -2.34
C ALA A 27 4.95 -3.20 -3.36
N GLN A 28 5.42 -2.59 -4.46
CA GLN A 28 4.55 -2.16 -5.56
C GLN A 28 3.89 -3.32 -6.29
N ARG A 29 4.60 -4.42 -6.55
CA ARG A 29 4.01 -5.62 -7.18
C ARG A 29 3.01 -6.32 -6.27
N ALA A 30 3.26 -6.38 -4.96
CA ALA A 30 2.32 -6.92 -3.99
C ALA A 30 1.04 -6.08 -3.93
N ARG A 31 1.15 -4.74 -3.97
CA ARG A 31 -0.01 -3.85 -4.09
C ARG A 31 -0.79 -4.07 -5.38
N ALA A 32 -0.10 -4.17 -6.52
CA ALA A 32 -0.73 -4.43 -7.81
C ALA A 32 -1.39 -5.82 -7.90
N ALA A 33 -0.86 -6.82 -7.17
CA ALA A 33 -1.47 -8.14 -7.07
C ALA A 33 -2.72 -8.11 -6.17
N ALA A 34 -2.67 -7.37 -5.06
CA ALA A 34 -3.83 -7.12 -4.21
C ALA A 34 -4.93 -6.32 -4.93
N GLU A 35 -4.57 -5.34 -5.76
CA GLU A 35 -5.50 -4.59 -6.62
C GLU A 35 -6.22 -5.48 -7.67
N LYS A 36 -5.66 -6.65 -8.00
CA LYS A 36 -6.24 -7.58 -8.98
C LYS A 36 -7.17 -8.64 -8.38
N ALA A 37 -7.21 -8.78 -7.06
CA ALA A 37 -8.21 -9.63 -6.44
C ALA A 37 -9.57 -8.94 -6.59
N GLN A 38 -10.38 -9.38 -7.54
CA GLN A 38 -11.77 -8.97 -7.66
C GLN A 38 -12.52 -9.56 -6.46
N LEU A 39 -12.52 -8.81 -5.35
CA LEU A 39 -13.33 -9.16 -4.20
C LEU A 39 -14.80 -8.86 -4.50
N THR A 40 -15.64 -9.84 -4.24
CA THR A 40 -17.08 -9.66 -4.23
C THR A 40 -17.49 -8.84 -3.01
N VAL A 41 -18.66 -8.19 -3.10
CA VAL A 41 -19.22 -7.46 -1.95
C VAL A 41 -19.43 -8.40 -0.76
N GLY A 42 -19.81 -9.66 -1.02
CA GLY A 42 -19.97 -10.68 0.03
C GLY A 42 -18.67 -10.99 0.77
N GLU A 43 -17.55 -11.11 0.07
CA GLU A 43 -16.23 -11.33 0.69
C GLU A 43 -15.77 -10.13 1.51
N ILE A 44 -16.07 -8.91 1.07
CA ILE A 44 -15.77 -7.68 1.82
C ILE A 44 -16.58 -7.65 3.13
N ILE A 45 -17.86 -8.02 3.07
CA ILE A 45 -18.72 -8.10 4.25
C ILE A 45 -18.22 -9.18 5.21
N ALA A 46 -17.92 -10.39 4.71
CA ALA A 46 -17.39 -11.47 5.53
C ALA A 46 -16.09 -11.06 6.24
N ALA A 47 -15.15 -10.46 5.50
CA ALA A 47 -13.91 -9.94 6.09
C ALA A 47 -14.15 -8.83 7.13
N ALA A 48 -15.17 -7.98 6.93
CA ALA A 48 -15.53 -6.99 7.93
C ALA A 48 -16.06 -7.63 9.22
N PHE A 49 -16.88 -8.69 9.12
CA PHE A 49 -17.34 -9.46 10.28
C PHE A 49 -16.20 -10.15 11.01
N ASP A 50 -15.27 -10.77 10.28
CA ASP A 50 -14.09 -11.44 10.85
C ASP A 50 -13.18 -10.44 11.59
N THR A 51 -13.00 -9.24 11.04
CA THR A 51 -12.15 -8.20 11.65
C THR A 51 -12.81 -7.47 12.83
N SER A 52 -14.14 -7.33 12.82
CA SER A 52 -14.91 -6.67 13.89
C SER A 52 -15.35 -7.62 15.01
N GLY A 53 -14.92 -8.87 14.99
CA GLY A 53 -15.31 -9.86 16.01
C GLY A 53 -16.81 -10.15 16.06
N GLY A 54 -17.53 -9.96 14.95
CA GLY A 54 -18.98 -10.16 14.87
C GLY A 54 -19.84 -8.98 15.33
N GLU A 55 -19.25 -7.87 15.80
CA GLU A 55 -20.03 -6.71 16.23
C GLU A 55 -20.58 -5.92 15.04
N LEU A 56 -21.90 -5.94 14.86
CA LEU A 56 -22.57 -5.27 13.74
C LEU A 56 -22.23 -3.77 13.66
N GLY A 57 -22.17 -3.07 14.79
CA GLY A 57 -21.79 -1.65 14.82
C GLY A 57 -20.39 -1.38 14.26
N GLY A 58 -19.42 -2.24 14.60
CA GLY A 58 -18.05 -2.17 14.08
C GLY A 58 -18.00 -2.47 12.57
N VAL A 59 -18.73 -3.49 12.14
CA VAL A 59 -18.85 -3.86 10.71
C VAL A 59 -19.39 -2.71 9.89
N LEU A 60 -20.49 -2.10 10.32
CA LEU A 60 -21.12 -0.98 9.63
C LEU A 60 -20.18 0.24 9.58
N ALA A 61 -19.49 0.56 10.68
CA ALA A 61 -18.53 1.64 10.72
C ALA A 61 -17.36 1.42 9.75
N GLN A 62 -16.89 0.18 9.62
CA GLN A 62 -15.79 -0.19 8.73
C GLN A 62 -16.20 -0.13 7.24
N LEU A 63 -17.38 -0.65 6.92
CA LEU A 63 -17.95 -0.63 5.56
C LEU A 63 -18.32 0.79 5.10
N ALA A 64 -18.85 1.63 5.99
CA ALA A 64 -19.20 3.02 5.69
C ALA A 64 -17.99 3.98 5.76
N SER A 65 -16.78 3.47 6.04
CA SER A 65 -15.62 4.33 6.25
C SER A 65 -15.19 5.09 4.97
N PRO A 66 -14.62 6.31 5.11
CA PRO A 66 -14.06 7.05 3.97
C PRO A 66 -12.89 6.33 3.30
N GLN A 67 -12.22 5.42 4.01
CA GLN A 67 -11.15 4.58 3.45
C GLN A 67 -11.74 3.51 2.53
N MET A 68 -12.81 2.83 2.97
CA MET A 68 -13.52 1.85 2.15
C MET A 68 -14.08 2.48 0.88
N SER A 69 -14.69 3.66 1.00
CA SER A 69 -15.24 4.38 -0.16
C SER A 69 -14.17 4.72 -1.21
N ARG A 70 -12.94 5.04 -0.77
CA ARG A 70 -11.80 5.29 -1.67
C ARG A 70 -11.28 4.01 -2.30
N ALA A 71 -11.22 2.90 -1.55
CA ALA A 71 -10.76 1.61 -2.06
C ALA A 71 -11.72 1.04 -3.12
N LEU A 72 -13.03 1.19 -2.92
CA LEU A 72 -14.06 0.68 -3.82
C LEU A 72 -14.36 1.61 -5.00
N GLY A 73 -13.94 2.89 -4.94
CA GLY A 73 -14.34 3.93 -5.89
C GLY A 73 -15.84 4.25 -5.87
N ARG A 74 -16.58 3.70 -4.89
CA ARG A 74 -18.02 3.87 -4.68
C ARG A 74 -18.27 3.89 -3.17
N ARG A 75 -19.33 4.61 -2.77
CA ARG A 75 -19.75 4.69 -1.38
C ARG A 75 -20.76 3.58 -1.07
N ILE A 76 -20.54 2.85 0.02
CA ILE A 76 -21.56 1.97 0.59
C ILE A 76 -22.50 2.83 1.43
N ILE A 77 -23.77 2.88 1.04
CA ILE A 77 -24.83 3.54 1.80
C ILE A 77 -25.54 2.45 2.60
N LEU A 78 -25.68 2.69 3.90
CA LEU A 78 -26.44 1.82 4.79
C LEU A 78 -27.84 2.41 4.87
N GLU A 79 -28.85 1.64 4.46
CA GLU A 79 -30.25 2.00 4.59
C GLU A 79 -30.85 1.18 5.75
N GLY A 80 -31.60 1.86 6.61
CA GLY A 80 -32.24 1.30 7.80
C GLY A 80 -33.45 2.12 8.18
#